data_AF-A0AAW7SKB3-F1
#
_entry.id   AF-A0AAW7SKB3-F1
#
_cell.length_a   1.000
_cell.length_b   1.000
_cell.length_c   1.000
_cell.angle_alpha   90.00
_cell.angle_beta   90.00
_cell.angle_gamma   90.00
#
_symmetry.space_group_name_H-M   'P 1'
#
loop_
_entity.id
_entity.type
_entity.pdbx_description
1 polymer ?
#
loop_
_entity_poly.entity_id
_entity_poly.type
_entity_poly.pdbx_seq_one_letter_code
_entity_poly.pdbx_strand_id
1 'polypeptide(L)'
;MTAEQFRLLRLQDTRTKPLNQWALHEIFVKGRSQRALAAELGMTDSAMSQLVRKTWRRYLELPSSATRLTTLTVTIPSKYEHALLAWVRDAHRLSTQSGPDTAT
;
A
#
# COMPACT_ATOMS: atom_id res chain seq x y z
N MET A 1 -6.39 4.40 4.83
CA MET A 1 -5.21 4.21 3.95
C MET A 1 -5.71 3.80 2.57
N THR A 2 -4.93 3.98 1.50
CA THR A 2 -5.34 3.51 0.17
C THR A 2 -5.27 1.98 0.05
N ALA A 3 -5.96 1.40 -0.93
CA ALA A 3 -5.87 -0.04 -1.21
C ALA A 3 -4.42 -0.47 -1.52
N GLU A 4 -3.64 0.39 -2.20
CA GLU A 4 -2.23 0.11 -2.49
C GLU A 4 -1.37 0.12 -1.22
N GLN A 5 -1.56 1.11 -0.34
CA GLN A 5 -0.89 1.13 0.97
C GLN A 5 -1.23 -0.11 1.80
N PHE A 6 -2.47 -0.58 1.72
CA PHE A 6 -2.90 -1.81 2.38
C PHE A 6 -2.24 -3.06 1.77
N ARG A 7 -2.13 -3.15 0.43
CA ARG A 7 -1.44 -4.24 -0.27
C ARG A 7 0.04 -4.34 0.13
N LEU A 8 0.70 -3.20 0.34
CA LEU A 8 2.10 -3.13 0.79
C LEU A 8 2.33 -3.71 2.19
N LEU A 9 1.28 -3.88 3.00
CA LEU A 9 1.38 -4.56 4.29
C LEU A 9 1.67 -6.06 4.14
N ARG A 10 1.51 -6.63 2.94
CA ARG A 10 1.77 -8.05 2.63
C ARG A 10 1.17 -8.95 3.71
N LEU A 11 -0.11 -8.76 4.02
CA LEU A 11 -0.80 -9.55 5.04
C LEU A 11 -0.93 -11.01 4.62
N GLN A 12 -0.96 -11.29 3.32
CA GLN A 12 -0.90 -12.64 2.74
C GLN A 12 0.36 -13.42 3.14
N ASP A 13 1.47 -12.73 3.40
CA ASP A 13 2.74 -13.36 3.81
C ASP A 13 2.79 -13.61 5.33
N THR A 14 1.74 -13.24 6.06
CA THR A 14 1.61 -13.55 7.48
C THR A 14 0.67 -14.71 7.70
N ARG A 15 0.79 -15.39 8.84
CA ARG A 15 -0.19 -16.37 9.33
C ARG A 15 -1.56 -15.75 9.67
N THR A 16 -1.91 -14.58 9.12
CA THR A 16 -3.21 -13.95 9.28
C THR A 16 -4.22 -14.69 8.42
N LYS A 17 -5.28 -15.22 9.04
CA LYS A 17 -6.36 -15.92 8.33
C LYS A 17 -6.96 -15.03 7.22
N PRO A 18 -7.34 -15.57 6.05
CA PRO A 18 -7.94 -14.80 4.96
C PRO A 18 -9.13 -13.95 5.41
N LEU A 19 -9.97 -14.48 6.30
CA LEU A 19 -11.11 -13.77 6.89
C LEU A 19 -10.70 -12.50 7.65
N ASN A 20 -9.59 -12.55 8.38
CA ASN A 20 -9.05 -11.39 9.10
C ASN A 20 -8.44 -10.36 8.13
N GLN A 21 -7.87 -10.81 7.01
CA GLN A 21 -7.35 -9.92 5.97
C GLN A 21 -8.49 -9.13 5.30
N TRP A 22 -9.60 -9.81 4.99
CA TRP A 22 -10.81 -9.16 4.50
C TRP A 22 -11.34 -8.13 5.50
N ALA A 23 -11.47 -8.50 6.78
CA ALA A 23 -11.94 -7.57 7.82
C ALA A 23 -11.04 -6.33 7.95
N LEU A 24 -9.72 -6.54 7.90
CA LEU A 24 -8.74 -5.46 7.92
C LEU A 24 -8.85 -4.55 6.70
N HIS A 25 -9.11 -5.10 5.50
CA HIS A 25 -9.34 -4.31 4.29
C HIS A 25 -10.60 -3.45 4.42
N GLU A 26 -11.70 -4.04 4.89
CA GLU A 26 -12.95 -3.32 5.11
C GLU A 26 -12.81 -2.16 6.12
N ILE A 27 -11.98 -2.32 7.15
CA ILE A 27 -11.71 -1.25 8.13
C ILE A 27 -10.81 -0.19 7.52
N PHE A 28 -9.63 -0.58 7.02
CA PHE A 28 -8.58 0.37 6.67
C PHE A 28 -8.76 1.05 5.31
N VAL A 29 -9.45 0.40 4.38
CA VAL A 29 -9.67 0.88 3.01
C VAL A 29 -11.10 1.37 2.82
N LYS A 30 -12.11 0.65 3.35
CA LYS A 30 -13.53 1.00 3.19
C LYS A 30 -14.11 1.80 4.36
N GLY A 31 -13.39 1.95 5.47
CA GLY A 31 -13.81 2.73 6.63
C GLY A 31 -14.96 2.08 7.43
N ARG A 32 -15.18 0.77 7.28
CA ARG A 32 -16.22 0.06 8.06
C ARG A 32 -15.87 0.06 9.55
N SER A 33 -16.90 0.05 10.39
CA SER A 33 -16.76 0.03 11.86
C SER A 33 -16.15 -1.29 12.35
N GLN A 34 -15.19 -1.20 13.27
CA GLN A 34 -14.59 -2.35 13.94
C GLN A 34 -15.65 -3.17 14.69
N ARG A 35 -16.59 -2.51 15.38
CA ARG A 35 -17.66 -3.17 16.14
C ARG A 35 -18.62 -3.96 15.25
N ALA A 36 -18.99 -3.36 14.12
CA ALA A 36 -19.89 -4.02 13.16
C ALA A 36 -19.25 -5.30 12.61
N LEU A 37 -17.97 -5.21 12.20
CA LEU A 37 -17.23 -6.37 11.71
C LEU A 37 -16.92 -7.39 12.81
N ALA A 38 -16.72 -6.96 14.06
CA ALA A 38 -16.53 -7.87 15.18
C ALA A 38 -17.78 -8.75 15.41
N ALA A 39 -18.97 -8.12 15.38
CA ALA A 39 -20.24 -8.81 15.48
C ALA A 39 -20.49 -9.76 14.28
N GLU A 40 -20.24 -9.31 13.05
CA GLU A 40 -20.39 -10.12 11.83
C GLU A 40 -19.52 -11.39 11.86
N LEU A 41 -18.33 -11.30 12.45
CA LEU A 41 -17.35 -12.38 12.48
C LEU A 41 -17.37 -13.19 13.77
N GLY A 42 -18.32 -12.90 14.68
CA GLY A 42 -18.44 -13.59 15.96
C GLY A 42 -17.20 -13.44 16.86
N MET A 43 -16.49 -12.31 16.75
CA MET A 43 -15.31 -12.02 17.56
C MET A 43 -15.58 -10.91 18.58
N THR A 44 -14.79 -10.88 19.65
CA THR A 44 -14.91 -9.81 20.66
C THR A 44 -14.36 -8.49 20.11
N ASP A 45 -14.92 -7.37 20.56
CA ASP A 45 -14.41 -6.02 20.27
C ASP A 45 -12.92 -5.89 20.58
N SER A 46 -12.46 -6.53 21.66
CA SER A 46 -11.05 -6.56 22.05
C SER A 46 -10.17 -7.30 21.05
N ALA A 47 -10.60 -8.47 20.57
CA ALA A 47 -9.86 -9.24 19.57
C ALA A 47 -9.76 -8.46 18.24
N MET A 48 -10.85 -7.82 17.82
CA MET A 48 -10.84 -6.95 16.64
C MET A 48 -9.90 -5.75 16.83
N SER A 49 -9.98 -5.07 17.98
CA SER A 49 -9.12 -3.92 18.29
C SER A 49 -7.64 -4.29 18.30
N GLN A 50 -7.30 -5.48 18.82
CA GLN A 50 -5.93 -6.00 18.79
C GLN A 50 -5.45 -6.30 17.36
N LEU A 51 -6.32 -6.92 16.55
CA LEU A 51 -6.03 -7.20 15.14
C LEU A 51 -5.73 -5.91 14.36
N VAL A 52 -6.59 -4.90 14.52
CA VAL A 52 -6.42 -3.58 13.88
C VAL A 52 -5.14 -2.90 14.37
N ARG A 53 -4.91 -2.86 15.68
CA ARG A 53 -3.73 -2.22 16.28
C ARG A 53 -2.42 -2.86 15.79
N LYS A 54 -2.37 -4.19 15.69
CA LYS A 54 -1.18 -4.91 15.21
C LYS A 54 -0.88 -4.56 13.76
N THR A 55 -1.90 -4.53 12.91
CA THR A 55 -1.77 -4.17 11.49
C THR A 55 -1.37 -2.71 11.32
N TRP A 56 -1.95 -1.80 12.10
CA TRP A 56 -1.57 -0.39 12.09
C TRP A 56 -0.12 -0.18 12.51
N ARG A 57 0.34 -0.86 13.57
CA ARG A 57 1.74 -0.80 13.99
C ARG A 57 2.67 -1.27 12.87
N ARG A 58 2.33 -2.36 12.20
CA ARG A 58 3.10 -2.84 11.04
C ARG A 58 3.15 -1.80 9.93
N TYR A 59 2.05 -1.10 9.66
CA TYR A 59 2.03 0.01 8.71
C TYR A 59 2.99 1.14 9.13
N LEU A 60 3.04 1.49 10.41
CA LEU A 60 3.96 2.51 10.93
C LEU A 60 5.43 2.06 10.91
N GLU A 61 5.69 0.77 11.07
CA GLU A 61 7.02 0.16 10.97
C GLU A 61 7.49 0.03 9.50
N LEU A 62 6.57 0.11 8.53
CA LEU A 62 6.98 0.23 7.13
C LEU A 62 7.68 1.59 6.98
N PRO A 63 8.86 1.63 6.34
CA PRO A 63 9.52 2.88 6.00
C PRO A 63 8.51 3.80 5.32
N SER A 64 8.25 4.95 5.95
CA SER A 64 7.24 5.92 5.49
C SER A 64 7.45 6.24 4.01
N SER A 65 6.36 6.30 3.28
CA SER A 65 6.22 6.22 1.82
C SER A 65 6.78 7.40 1.02
N ALA A 66 7.90 8.00 1.43
CA ALA A 66 8.65 9.00 0.64
C ALA A 66 10.00 8.47 0.12
N THR A 67 10.53 7.36 0.65
CA THR A 67 11.95 7.02 0.44
C THR A 67 12.20 5.54 0.18
N ARG A 68 11.34 4.86 -0.59
CA ARG A 68 11.71 3.56 -1.17
C ARG A 68 12.46 3.78 -2.48
N LEU A 69 13.74 4.16 -2.37
CA LEU A 69 14.67 4.01 -3.49
C LEU A 69 14.69 2.51 -3.86
N THR A 70 14.17 2.19 -5.03
CA THR A 70 14.27 0.84 -5.59
C THR A 70 15.28 0.91 -6.72
N THR A 71 16.46 0.34 -6.48
CA THR A 71 17.49 0.21 -7.51
C THR A 71 17.22 -1.04 -8.32
N LEU A 72 17.01 -0.87 -9.63
CA LEU A 72 16.87 -1.97 -10.57
C LEU A 72 18.10 -1.98 -11.49
N THR A 73 18.76 -3.12 -11.58
CA THR A 73 19.83 -3.36 -12.55
C THR A 73 19.27 -4.17 -13.70
N VAL A 74 19.42 -3.68 -14.93
CA VAL A 74 18.95 -4.34 -16.15
C VAL A 74 20.09 -4.51 -17.13
N THR A 75 20.16 -5.66 -17.80
CA THR A 75 21.10 -5.93 -18.89
C THR A 75 20.39 -5.69 -20.21
N ILE A 76 20.90 -4.74 -21.01
CA ILE A 76 20.35 -4.38 -22.32
C ILE A 76 21.46 -4.29 -23.37
N PRO A 77 21.16 -4.45 -24.67
CA PRO A 77 22.07 -4.07 -25.73
C PRO A 77 22.47 -2.59 -25.64
N SER A 78 23.76 -2.29 -25.79
CA SER A 78 24.34 -0.95 -25.62
C SER A 78 23.67 0.13 -26.47
N LYS A 79 23.17 -0.22 -27.66
CA LYS A 79 22.43 0.70 -28.54
C LYS A 79 21.18 1.32 -27.90
N TYR A 80 20.64 0.72 -26.84
CA TYR A 80 19.44 1.21 -26.14
C TYR A 80 19.73 2.04 -24.89
N GLU A 81 21.00 2.15 -24.48
CA GLU A 81 21.37 2.87 -23.24
C GLU A 81 20.85 4.30 -23.23
N HIS A 82 21.07 5.04 -24.32
CA HIS A 82 20.61 6.43 -24.44
C HIS A 82 19.09 6.56 -24.40
N ALA A 83 18.37 5.63 -25.04
CA ALA A 83 16.92 5.62 -25.05
C ALA A 83 16.34 5.31 -23.66
N LEU A 84 16.94 4.36 -22.93
CA LEU A 84 16.54 4.05 -21.56
C LEU A 84 16.76 5.25 -20.63
N LEU A 85 17.91 5.91 -20.72
CA LEU A 85 18.21 7.09 -19.91
C LEU A 85 17.26 8.26 -20.21
N ALA A 86 16.93 8.49 -21.48
CA ALA A 86 15.97 9.52 -21.88
C ALA A 86 14.57 9.21 -21.33
N TRP A 87 14.11 7.97 -21.48
CA TRP A 87 12.81 7.53 -20.96
C TRP A 87 12.70 7.68 -19.44
N VAL A 88 13.73 7.31 -18.67
CA VAL A 88 13.74 7.46 -17.20
C VAL A 88 13.60 8.93 -16.81
N ARG A 89 14.28 9.85 -17.52
CA ARG A 89 14.19 11.30 -17.27
C ARG A 89 12.80 11.84 -17.59
N ASP A 90 12.22 11.45 -18.72
CA ASP A 90 10.88 11.87 -19.12
C ASP A 90 9.81 11.33 -18.16
N ALA A 91 9.91 10.06 -17.75
CA ALA A 91 9.01 9.46 -16.76
C ALA A 91 9.09 10.19 -15.41
N HIS A 92 10.29 10.58 -14.98
CA HIS A 92 10.48 11.39 -13.77
C HIS A 92 9.87 12.80 -13.91
N ARG A 93 10.01 13.45 -15.07
CA ARG A 93 9.39 14.76 -15.31
C ARG A 93 7.86 14.66 -15.28
N LEU A 94 7.29 13.64 -15.91
CA LEU A 94 5.84 13.45 -15.96
C LEU A 94 5.25 13.10 -14.58
N SER A 95 5.96 12.32 -13.76
CA SER A 95 5.50 11.99 -12.40
C SER A 95 5.51 13.20 -11.45
N THR A 96 6.40 14.16 -11.71
CA THR A 96 6.53 15.39 -10.92
C THR A 96 5.62 16.53 -11.40
N GLN A 97 4.97 16.40 -12.57
CA GLN A 97 4.09 17.41 -13.17
C GLN A 97 2.58 17.18 -12.94
N SER A 98 2.17 16.22 -12.11
CA SER A 98 0.74 16.00 -11.82
C SER A 98 0.16 17.06 -10.85
N GLY A 99 -0.26 18.21 -11.40
CA GLY A 99 -1.19 19.22 -10.85
C GLY A 99 -0.65 20.67 -10.81
N PRO A 100 -1.41 21.73 -11.21
CA PRO A 100 -2.86 21.89 -10.97
C PRO A 100 -3.76 22.31 -12.17
N ASP A 101 -5.08 22.20 -11.93
CA ASP A 101 -6.23 22.91 -12.55
C ASP A 101 -6.74 22.57 -13.97
N THR A 102 -7.91 21.91 -14.01
CA THR A 102 -9.03 22.32 -14.87
C THR A 102 -10.33 22.28 -14.05
N ALA A 103 -10.55 23.35 -13.29
CA ALA A 103 -11.89 23.80 -12.93
C ALA A 103 -12.11 25.12 -13.65
N THR A 104 -12.89 25.11 -14.74
CA THR A 104 -13.86 26.15 -15.10
C THR A 104 -14.81 25.55 -16.12
#